data_AF-A0A103E5P3-F1
#
_entry.id   AF-A0A103E5P3-F1
#
_cell.length_a   1.000
_cell.length_b   1.000
_cell.length_c   1.000
_cell.angle_alpha   90.00
_cell.angle_beta   90.00
_cell.angle_gamma   90.00
#
_symmetry.space_group_name_H-M   'P 1'
#
loop_
_entity.id
_entity.type
_entity.pdbx_description
1 polymer ?
#
loop_
_entity_poly.entity_id
_entity_poly.type
_entity_poly.pdbx_seq_one_letter_code
_entity_poly.pdbx_strand_id
1 'polypeptide(L)' 'MERAKQIAIERGCHEAWIDTFNLDAKRIYERFVFTVFAELPGFPLGHTRYFLQKRYSEKTFV' A
#
# COMPACT_ATOMS: atom_id res chain seq x y z
N MET A 1 5.03 -5.78 -8.66
CA MET A 1 4.59 -5.83 -7.25
C MET A 1 4.69 -7.24 -6.66
N GLU A 2 4.44 -8.28 -7.45
CA GLU A 2 4.47 -9.67 -6.95
C GLU A 2 5.78 -10.09 -6.27
N ARG A 3 6.94 -9.77 -6.85
CA ARG A 3 8.24 -10.10 -6.21
C ARG A 3 8.43 -9.44 -4.85
N ALA A 4 8.03 -8.17 -4.70
CA ALA A 4 8.12 -7.48 -3.42
C ALA A 4 7.17 -8.09 -2.37
N LYS A 5 5.97 -8.49 -2.80
CA LYS A 5 5.01 -9.22 -1.95
C LYS A 5 5.58 -10.55 -1.45
N GLN A 6 6.18 -11.34 -2.34
CA GLN A 6 6.79 -12.63 -1.97
C GLN A 6 7.88 -12.46 -0.92
N ILE A 7 8.82 -11.52 -1.14
CA ILE A 7 9.89 -11.22 -0.19
C ILE A 7 9.33 -10.76 1.17
N ALA A 8 8.28 -9.94 1.17
CA ALA A 8 7.65 -9.49 2.41
C ALA A 8 7.04 -10.66 3.19
N ILE A 9 6.32 -11.56 2.51
CA ILE A 9 5.73 -12.76 3.13
C ILE A 9 6.82 -13.72 3.64
N GLU A 10 7.89 -13.95 2.87
CA GLU A 10 9.02 -14.81 3.27
C GLU A 10 9.73 -14.28 4.52
N ARG A 11 9.76 -12.95 4.70
CA ARG A 11 10.33 -12.28 5.87
C ARG A 11 9.37 -12.18 7.07
N GLY A 12 8.16 -12.72 6.96
CA GLY A 12 7.15 -12.62 8.01
C GLY A 12 6.59 -11.20 8.20
N CYS A 13 6.67 -10.34 7.19
CA CYS A 13 6.01 -9.04 7.25
C CYS A 13 4.49 -9.23 7.26
N HIS A 14 3.80 -8.49 8.14
CA HIS A 14 2.35 -8.53 8.26
C HIS A 14 1.66 -7.53 7.32
N GLU A 15 2.33 -6.45 6.96
CA GLU A 15 1.79 -5.39 6.12
C GLU A 15 2.86 -4.64 5.34
N ALA A 16 2.42 -3.90 4.32
CA ALA A 16 3.24 -2.95 3.59
C ALA A 16 2.48 -1.64 3.42
N TRP A 17 3.19 -0.53 3.60
CA TRP A 17 2.65 0.83 3.41
C TRP A 17 3.32 1.51 2.23
N ILE A 18 2.56 2.34 1.54
CA ILE A 18 3.04 3.16 0.43
C ILE A 18 2.25 4.46 0.39
N ASP A 19 2.90 5.53 -0.06
CA ASP A 19 2.22 6.79 -0.29
C ASP A 19 2.44 7.32 -1.70
N THR A 20 1.50 8.13 -2.19
CA THR A 20 1.61 8.76 -3.51
C THR A 20 0.79 10.03 -3.59
N PHE A 21 1.26 10.98 -4.41
CA PHE A 21 0.49 12.15 -4.86
C PHE A 21 -0.19 11.91 -6.22
N ASN A 22 0.14 10.80 -6.91
CA ASN A 22 -0.30 10.51 -8.27
C ASN A 22 -1.57 9.63 -8.23
N LEU A 23 -2.67 10.13 -8.80
CA LEU A 23 -3.95 9.42 -8.84
C LEU A 23 -3.92 8.13 -9.67
N ASP A 24 -3.12 8.05 -10.73
CA ASP A 24 -2.97 6.83 -11.51
C ASP A 24 -2.14 5.78 -10.76
N ALA A 25 -1.11 6.22 -10.03
CA ALA A 25 -0.37 5.34 -9.13
C ALA A 25 -1.28 4.80 -8.02
N LYS A 26 -2.10 5.65 -7.39
CA LYS A 26 -3.12 5.26 -6.41
C LYS A 26 -4.02 4.15 -6.96
N ARG A 27 -4.59 4.35 -8.16
CA ARG A 27 -5.44 3.35 -8.83
C ARG A 27 -4.69 2.04 -9.12
N ILE A 28 -3.41 2.11 -9.49
CA ILE A 28 -2.57 0.92 -9.67
C ILE A 28 -2.43 0.17 -8.34
N TYR A 29 -2.12 0.85 -7.24
CA TYR A 29 -1.96 0.21 -5.93
C TYR A 29 -3.27 -0.41 -5.43
N GLU A 30 -4.41 0.26 -5.64
CA GLU A 30 -5.74 -0.28 -5.32
C GLU A 30 -6.00 -1.59 -6.08
N ARG A 31 -5.61 -1.70 -7.36
CA ARG A 31 -5.66 -2.98 -8.11
C ARG A 31 -4.75 -4.07 -7.53
N PHE A 32 -3.69 -3.70 -6.83
CA PHE A 32 -2.82 -4.63 -6.08
C PHE A 32 -3.32 -4.92 -4.66
N VAL A 33 -4.57 -4.58 -4.34
CA VAL A 33 -5.23 -4.81 -3.04
C VAL A 33 -4.56 -4.00 -1.93
N PHE A 34 -4.06 -2.81 -2.26
CA PHE A 34 -3.82 -1.78 -1.25
C PHE A 34 -5.10 -1.00 -0.99
N THR A 35 -5.26 -0.49 0.23
CA THR A 35 -6.41 0.30 0.67
C THR A 35 -5.94 1.62 1.24
N VAL A 36 -6.58 2.73 0.87
CA VAL A 36 -6.30 4.03 1.48
C VAL A 36 -6.72 3.98 2.95
N PHE A 37 -5.81 4.36 3.85
CA PHE A 37 -6.12 4.47 5.28
C PHE A 37 -5.98 5.90 5.82
N ALA A 38 -5.28 6.77 5.08
CA ALA A 38 -5.18 8.18 5.40
C ALA A 38 -4.96 9.02 4.13
N GLU A 39 -5.40 10.27 4.18
CA GLU A 39 -5.18 11.27 3.16
C GLU A 39 -4.68 12.56 3.82
N LEU A 40 -3.74 13.24 3.18
CA LEU A 40 -3.29 14.57 3.58
C LEU A 40 -3.56 15.55 2.44
N PRO A 41 -4.74 16.21 2.43
CA PRO A 41 -5.11 17.15 1.40
C PRO A 41 -4.32 18.46 1.53
N GLY A 42 -4.06 19.12 0.40
CA GLY A 42 -3.33 20.39 0.34
C GLY A 42 -1.82 20.25 0.55
N PHE A 43 -1.26 19.04 0.44
CA PHE A 43 0.15 18.76 0.64
C PHE A 43 0.76 18.01 -0.57
N PRO A 44 1.85 18.51 -1.18
CA PRO A 44 2.19 19.94 -1.20
C PRO A 44 1.02 20.77 -1.76
N LEU A 45 1.11 22.10 -1.72
CA LEU A 45 0.00 22.98 -2.14
C LEU A 45 -0.61 22.54 -3.48
N GLY A 46 -1.92 22.27 -3.49
CA GLY A 46 -2.66 21.81 -4.68
C GLY A 46 -2.69 20.30 -4.91
N HIS A 47 -2.05 19.49 -4.05
CA HIS A 47 -2.03 18.03 -4.13
C HIS A 47 -2.61 17.37 -2.87
N THR A 48 -2.95 16.10 -2.98
CA THR A 48 -3.29 15.24 -1.84
C THR A 48 -2.28 14.11 -1.77
N ARG A 49 -1.68 13.90 -0.60
CA ARG A 49 -0.91 12.68 -0.32
C ARG A 49 -1.85 11.58 0.12
N TYR A 50 -1.90 10.48 -0.61
CA TYR A 50 -2.65 9.28 -0.22
C TYR A 50 -1.70 8.30 0.45
N PHE A 51 -2.08 7.79 1.61
CA PHE A 51 -1.37 6.71 2.31
C PHE A 51 -2.20 5.44 2.18
N LEU A 52 -1.56 4.39 1.66
CA LEU A 52 -2.20 3.11 1.39
C LEU A 52 -1.46 1.99 2.12
N GLN A 53 -2.23 1.01 2.58
CA GLN A 53 -1.73 -0.19 3.24
C GLN A 53 -2.21 -1.45 2.52
N LYS A 54 -1.39 -2.48 2.56
CA LYS A 54 -1.75 -3.86 2.21
C LYS A 54 -1.40 -4.76 3.37
N ARG A 55 -2.37 -5.50 3.89
CA ARG A 55 -2.14 -6.55 4.88
C ARG A 55 -1.91 -7.87 4.16
N TYR A 56 -0.88 -8.58 4.57
CA TYR A 56 -0.63 -9.94 4.13
C TYR A 56 -1.40 -10.86 5.08
N SER A 57 -2.31 -11.67 4.54
CA SER A 57 -2.96 -12.70 5.37
C SER A 57 -1.88 -13.62 5.92
N GLU A 58 -1.88 -13.83 7.23
CA GLU A 58 -0.98 -14.77 7.88
C GLU A 58 -1.10 -16.13 7.18
N LYS A 59 0.03 -16.80 6.95
CA LYS A 59 -0.03 -18.25 6.86
C LYS A 59 -0.47 -18.72 8.23
N THR A 60 -1.69 -19.21 8.37
CA THR A 60 -2.06 -20.06 9.50
C THR A 60 -1.04 -21.19 9.52
N PHE A 61 -0.07 -21.10 10.42
CA PHE A 61 0.78 -22.24 10.73
C PHE A 61 -0.12 -23.21 11.49
N VAL A 62 -0.67 -24.19 10.77
CA VAL A 62 -1.24 -25.41 11.35
C VAL A 62 -0.10 -26.32 11.75
#